data_AF-A0A4Z1T0T2-F1
#
_entry.id   AF-A0A4Z1T0T2-F1
#
_cell.length_a   1.000
_cell.length_b   1.000
_cell.length_c   1.000
_cell.angle_alpha   90.00
_cell.angle_beta   90.00
_cell.angle_gamma   90.00
#
_symmetry.space_group_name_H-M   'P 1'
#
loop_
_entity.id
_entity.type
_entity.pdbx_description
1 polymer ?
#
loop_
_entity_poly.entity_id
_entity_poly.type
_entity_poly.pdbx_seq_one_letter_code
_entity_poly.pdbx_strand_id
1 'polypeptide(L)'
;MRKVRERLEMLNPHHVLALLSPIEQSEARELGEMVWSALFCEPGALDDAFCEDEMVDGCVVCLSRQKDAILLPCRHLVVCADRIEHCCPYCRGKADEALVVEYPEWPDA
;
A
#
# COMPACT_ATOMS: atom_id res chain seq x y z
N MET A 1 2.12 1.33 16.38
CA MET A 1 0.76 1.77 15.97
C MET A 1 0.18 2.90 16.82
N ARG A 2 0.26 2.91 18.17
CA ARG A 2 -0.36 3.94 19.02
C ARG A 2 0.02 5.40 18.66
N LYS A 3 1.31 5.71 18.46
CA LYS A 3 1.77 7.05 18.08
C LYS A 3 1.33 7.51 16.68
N VAL A 4 1.11 6.56 15.75
CA VAL A 4 0.61 6.88 14.40
C VAL A 4 -0.88 7.15 14.48
N ARG A 5 -1.62 6.34 15.25
CA ARG A 5 -3.04 6.56 15.57
C ARG A 5 -3.26 7.92 16.23
N GLU A 6 -2.51 8.27 17.29
CA GLU A 6 -2.60 9.58 17.96
C GLU A 6 -2.35 10.75 16.99
N ARG A 7 -1.40 10.61 16.04
CA ARG A 7 -1.14 11.64 15.02
C ARG A 7 -2.22 11.71 13.95
N LEU A 8 -2.82 10.56 13.59
CA LEU A 8 -3.96 10.48 12.67
C LEU A 8 -5.24 11.03 13.32
N GLU A 9 -5.45 10.82 14.63
CA GLU A 9 -6.54 11.39 15.42
C GLU A 9 -6.49 12.92 15.49
N MET A 10 -5.31 13.53 15.31
CA MET A 10 -5.16 14.98 15.16
C MET A 10 -5.46 15.49 13.75
N LEU A 11 -5.58 14.61 12.75
CA LEU A 11 -6.03 15.00 11.43
C LEU A 11 -7.56 15.14 11.47
N ASN A 12 -8.08 16.12 10.74
CA ASN A 12 -9.51 16.24 10.50
C ASN A 12 -9.82 15.53 9.18
N PRO A 13 -10.99 14.88 9.01
CA PRO A 13 -11.46 14.36 7.73
C PRO A 13 -11.29 15.35 6.55
N HIS A 14 -11.44 16.65 6.81
CA HIS A 14 -11.19 17.71 5.82
C HIS A 14 -9.75 17.75 5.27
N HIS A 15 -8.75 17.32 6.03
CA HIS A 15 -7.37 17.22 5.55
C HIS A 15 -7.21 16.10 4.52
N VAL A 16 -7.92 14.99 4.67
CA VAL A 16 -7.92 13.90 3.69
C VAL A 16 -8.62 14.34 2.41
N LEU A 17 -9.76 15.02 2.54
CA LEU A 17 -10.48 15.59 1.38
C LEU A 17 -9.64 16.62 0.62
N ALA A 18 -8.82 17.43 1.31
CA ALA A 18 -7.94 18.40 0.66
C ALA A 18 -6.84 17.73 -0.20
N LEU A 19 -6.36 16.55 0.20
CA LEU A 19 -5.41 15.75 -0.59
C LEU A 19 -6.05 15.17 -1.86
N LEU A 20 -7.37 14.97 -1.85
CA LEU A 20 -8.17 14.47 -2.97
C LEU A 20 -8.73 15.58 -3.86
N SER A 21 -8.32 16.84 -3.64
CA SER A 21 -8.74 18.01 -4.43
C SER A 21 -8.61 17.91 -5.96
N PRO A 22 -7.77 17.04 -6.57
CA PRO A 22 -7.78 16.83 -8.02
C PRO A 22 -8.96 16.01 -8.56
N ILE A 23 -9.78 15.39 -7.70
CA ILE A 23 -10.88 14.48 -8.06
C ILE A 23 -12.22 15.25 -8.04
N GLU A 24 -13.19 14.85 -8.86
CA GLU A 24 -14.54 15.44 -8.83
C GLU A 24 -15.16 15.34 -7.42
N GLN A 25 -15.84 16.40 -6.95
CA GLN A 25 -16.20 16.59 -5.53
C GLN A 25 -17.10 15.49 -4.94
N SER A 26 -17.92 14.81 -5.76
CA SER A 26 -18.73 13.68 -5.31
C SER A 26 -17.89 12.43 -5.07
N GLU A 27 -17.01 12.08 -6.01
CA GLU A 27 -16.11 10.93 -5.90
C GLU A 27 -15.03 11.17 -4.84
N ALA A 28 -14.54 12.40 -4.71
CA ALA A 28 -13.56 12.80 -3.69
C ALA A 28 -14.10 12.62 -2.26
N ARG A 29 -15.41 12.79 -2.05
CA ARG A 29 -16.03 12.62 -0.74
C ARG A 29 -16.14 11.16 -0.35
N GLU A 30 -16.64 10.31 -1.25
CA GLU A 30 -16.76 8.87 -1.03
C GLU A 30 -15.37 8.22 -0.83
N LEU A 31 -14.40 8.59 -1.68
CA LEU A 31 -13.01 8.16 -1.52
C LEU A 31 -12.39 8.70 -0.23
N GLY A 32 -12.70 9.94 0.16
CA GLY A 32 -12.22 10.53 1.40
C GLY A 32 -12.74 9.81 2.65
N GLU A 33 -14.03 9.49 2.67
CA GLU A 33 -14.67 8.71 3.73
C GLU A 33 -14.08 7.28 3.81
N MET A 34 -13.86 6.63 2.66
CA MET A 34 -13.25 5.30 2.59
C MET A 34 -11.79 5.29 3.06
N VAL A 35 -10.97 6.24 2.60
CA VAL A 35 -9.57 6.40 3.03
C VAL A 35 -9.51 6.71 4.53
N TRP A 36 -10.44 7.51 5.04
CA TRP A 36 -10.55 7.81 6.46
C TRP A 36 -10.83 6.53 7.27
N SER A 37 -11.89 5.79 6.96
CA SER A 37 -12.23 4.56 7.68
C SER A 37 -11.12 3.49 7.60
N ALA A 38 -10.42 3.40 6.45
CA ALA A 38 -9.26 2.53 6.28
C ALA A 38 -8.08 2.90 7.20
N LEU A 39 -7.77 4.20 7.34
CA LEU A 39 -6.70 4.69 8.21
C LEU A 39 -6.94 4.37 9.69
N PHE A 40 -8.20 4.26 10.12
CA PHE A 40 -8.57 3.95 11.51
C PHE A 40 -8.85 2.47 11.78
N CYS A 41 -8.82 1.64 10.73
CA CYS A 41 -9.17 0.22 10.76
C CYS A 41 -10.57 -0.01 11.33
N GLU A 42 -11.56 0.76 10.87
CA GLU A 42 -12.95 0.47 11.21
C GLU A 42 -13.38 -0.87 10.55
N PRO A 43 -14.04 -1.78 11.29
CA PRO A 43 -14.47 -3.07 10.74
C PRO A 43 -15.42 -2.86 9.54
N GLY A 44 -15.26 -3.60 8.45
CA GLY A 44 -16.15 -3.50 7.29
C GLY A 44 -15.70 -2.51 6.21
N ALA A 45 -14.71 -1.65 6.48
CA ALA A 45 -14.37 -0.53 5.60
C ALA A 45 -13.67 -0.95 4.29
N LEU A 46 -13.07 -2.14 4.23
CA LEU A 46 -12.30 -2.63 3.08
C LEU A 46 -12.70 -4.04 2.65
N ASP A 47 -13.74 -4.61 3.26
CA ASP A 47 -14.09 -6.02 3.14
C ASP A 47 -14.51 -6.38 1.70
N ASP A 48 -15.11 -5.45 0.96
CA ASP A 48 -15.49 -5.62 -0.45
C ASP A 48 -14.35 -5.31 -1.45
N ALA A 49 -13.26 -4.67 -1.00
CA ALA A 49 -12.16 -4.22 -1.87
C ALA A 49 -11.06 -5.29 -2.06
N PHE A 50 -11.05 -6.31 -1.20
CA PHE A 50 -10.14 -7.45 -1.28
C PHE A 50 -10.93 -8.69 -1.71
N CYS A 51 -11.48 -8.70 -2.92
CA CYS A 51 -11.87 -9.96 -3.55
C CYS A 51 -10.65 -10.89 -3.53
N GLU A 52 -10.79 -12.06 -2.90
CA GLU A 52 -9.82 -13.15 -2.84
C GLU A 52 -9.59 -13.81 -4.22
N ASP A 53 -9.51 -13.03 -5.29
CA ASP A 53 -8.88 -13.51 -6.51
C ASP A 53 -7.42 -13.77 -6.15
N GLU A 54 -6.94 -15.00 -6.41
CA GLU A 54 -5.59 -15.49 -6.15
C GLU A 54 -4.52 -14.53 -6.72
N MET A 55 -4.26 -13.44 -6.00
CA MET A 55 -3.16 -12.56 -6.28
C MET A 55 -1.92 -13.37 -5.97
N VAL A 56 -1.23 -13.81 -7.02
CA VAL A 56 0.10 -14.41 -6.92
C VAL A 56 0.98 -13.43 -6.16
N ASP A 57 1.14 -13.64 -4.85
CA ASP A 57 1.93 -12.79 -3.96
C ASP A 57 3.44 -13.10 -4.08
N GLY A 58 3.82 -13.75 -5.19
CA GLY A 58 5.19 -14.09 -5.52
C GLY A 58 5.89 -13.02 -6.36
N CYS A 59 7.19 -12.87 -6.15
CA CYS A 59 8.09 -12.09 -7.00
C CYS A 59 7.87 -12.41 -8.47
N VAL A 60 7.58 -11.39 -9.29
CA VAL A 60 7.24 -11.58 -10.72
C VAL A 60 8.43 -12.06 -11.56
N VAL A 61 9.65 -12.00 -11.01
CA VAL A 61 10.88 -12.40 -11.69
C VAL A 61 11.22 -13.85 -11.42
N CYS A 62 11.25 -14.28 -10.15
CA CYS A 62 11.66 -15.64 -9.80
C CYS A 62 10.49 -16.60 -9.61
N LEU A 63 9.26 -16.09 -9.43
CA LEU A 63 8.04 -16.86 -9.19
C LEU A 63 8.14 -17.86 -8.02
N SER A 64 9.15 -17.72 -7.15
CA SER A 64 9.53 -18.71 -6.15
C SER A 64 9.54 -18.16 -4.72
N ARG A 65 9.69 -16.84 -4.57
CA ARG A 65 9.75 -16.15 -3.27
C ARG A 65 8.66 -15.10 -3.20
N GLN A 66 8.23 -14.75 -1.99
CA GLN A 66 7.30 -13.64 -1.77
C GLN A 66 7.94 -12.30 -2.17
N LYS A 67 7.13 -11.31 -2.53
CA LYS A 67 7.59 -9.95 -2.76
C LYS A 67 7.95 -9.32 -1.42
N ASP A 68 9.19 -8.86 -1.27
CA ASP A 68 9.67 -8.24 -0.03
C ASP A 68 10.54 -7.00 -0.32
N ALA A 69 10.58 -6.50 -1.56
CA ALA A 69 11.38 -5.33 -1.92
C ALA A 69 10.57 -4.25 -2.63
N ILE A 70 10.54 -3.05 -2.04
CA ILE A 70 9.97 -1.83 -2.62
C ILE A 70 11.05 -1.11 -3.42
N LEU A 71 10.89 -1.03 -4.74
CA LEU A 71 11.85 -0.36 -5.62
C LEU A 71 11.67 1.16 -5.61
N LEU A 72 12.75 1.93 -5.44
CA LEU A 72 12.74 3.40 -5.46
C LEU A 72 13.31 3.93 -6.79
N PRO A 73 12.76 5.04 -7.33
CA PRO A 73 11.76 5.93 -6.74
C PRO A 73 10.30 5.53 -7.01
N CYS A 74 10.04 4.50 -7.83
CA CYS A 74 8.69 4.19 -8.30
C CYS A 74 7.75 3.54 -7.26
N ARG A 75 8.29 3.05 -6.14
CA ARG A 75 7.58 2.42 -5.01
C ARG A 75 6.78 1.15 -5.34
N HIS A 76 7.13 0.44 -6.40
CA HIS A 76 6.48 -0.83 -6.74
C HIS A 76 7.05 -1.98 -5.90
N LEU A 77 6.17 -2.75 -5.26
CA LEU A 77 6.45 -4.01 -4.59
C LEU A 77 6.12 -5.16 -5.55
N VAL A 78 7.09 -5.55 -6.37
CA VAL A 78 6.89 -6.54 -7.45
C VAL A 78 7.97 -7.62 -7.50
N VAL A 79 9.07 -7.45 -6.77
CA VAL A 79 10.20 -8.39 -6.74
C VAL A 79 10.56 -8.78 -5.31
N CYS A 80 11.32 -9.86 -5.18
CA CYS A 80 12.04 -10.18 -3.95
C CYS A 80 13.40 -9.47 -3.92
N ALA A 81 13.97 -9.31 -2.73
CA ALA A 81 15.24 -8.63 -2.47
C ALA A 81 16.42 -9.21 -3.26
N ASP A 82 16.40 -10.51 -3.56
CA ASP A 82 17.47 -11.16 -4.35
C ASP A 82 17.39 -10.88 -5.85
N ARG A 83 16.33 -10.24 -6.32
CA ARG A 83 16.06 -9.99 -7.74
C ARG A 83 15.94 -8.50 -8.06
N ILE A 84 16.57 -7.65 -7.24
CA ILE A 84 16.66 -6.22 -7.51
C ILE A 84 17.64 -6.00 -8.67
N GLU A 85 17.17 -5.34 -9.73
CA GLU A 85 17.97 -4.92 -10.89
C GLU A 85 17.96 -3.39 -11.03
N HIS A 86 18.63 -2.85 -12.05
CA HIS A 86 18.70 -1.40 -12.31
C HIS A 86 17.39 -0.77 -12.79
N CYS A 87 16.36 -1.57 -13.10
CA CYS A 87 15.06 -1.12 -13.58
C CYS A 87 13.92 -1.90 -12.91
N CYS A 88 12.79 -1.23 -12.70
CA CYS A 88 11.56 -1.87 -12.22
C CYS A 88 10.91 -2.71 -13.33
N PRO A 89 10.59 -3.99 -13.10
CA PRO A 89 9.97 -4.85 -14.12
C PRO A 89 8.55 -4.43 -14.48
N TYR A 90 7.88 -3.68 -13.61
CA TYR A 90 6.52 -3.19 -13.83
C TYR A 90 6.48 -1.90 -14.66
N CYS A 91 7.06 -0.80 -14.14
CA CYS A 91 6.98 0.49 -14.82
C CYS A 91 8.16 0.79 -15.76
N ARG A 92 9.17 -0.08 -15.80
CA ARG A 92 10.41 0.08 -16.58
C ARG A 92 11.24 1.31 -16.20
N GLY A 93 10.88 2.02 -15.13
CA GLY A 93 11.65 3.12 -14.57
C GLY A 93 12.92 2.62 -13.91
N LYS A 94 13.92 3.50 -13.80
CA LYS A 94 15.18 3.21 -13.10
C LYS A 94 14.89 2.85 -11.64
N ALA A 95 15.53 1.81 -11.14
CA ALA A 95 15.52 1.42 -9.74
C ALA A 95 16.89 1.77 -9.14
N ASP A 96 16.93 2.88 -8.40
CA ASP A 96 18.17 3.40 -7.80
C ASP A 96 18.47 2.71 -6.46
N GLU A 97 17.42 2.45 -5.69
CA GLU A 97 17.47 1.88 -4.34
C GLU A 97 16.29 0.94 -4.14
N ALA A 98 16.35 0.12 -3.08
CA ALA A 98 15.24 -0.71 -2.66
C ALA A 98 15.14 -0.78 -1.13
N LEU A 99 13.90 -0.82 -0.63
CA LEU A 99 13.61 -1.05 0.78
C LEU A 99 13.07 -2.47 0.96
N VAL A 100 13.76 -3.26 1.77
CA VAL A 100 13.31 -4.61 2.12
C VAL A 100 12.27 -4.51 3.23
N VAL A 101 11.13 -5.17 3.06
CA VAL A 101 10.01 -5.19 3.99
C VAL A 101 10.04 -6.50 4.76
N GLU A 102 10.09 -6.39 6.08
CA GLU A 102 9.93 -7.55 6.97
C GLU A 102 8.45 -7.71 7.29
N TYR A 103 7.89 -8.88 7.00
CA TYR A 103 6.54 -9.23 7.44
C TYR A 103 6.62 -9.73 8.89
N PRO A 104 5.99 -9.05 9.85
CA PRO A 104 5.89 -9.59 11.20
C PRO A 104 5.03 -10.86 11.15
N GLU A 105 5.49 -11.92 11.82
CA GLU A 105 4.67 -13.09 12.11
C GLU A 105 3.52 -12.64 13.02
N TRP A 106 2.33 -12.48 12.45
CA TRP A 106 1.13 -12.25 13.25
C TRP A 106 0.73 -13.58 13.87
N PRO A 107 0.48 -13.65 15.19
CA PRO A 107 -0.03 -14.87 15.79
C PRO A 107 -1.38 -15.19 15.13
N ASP A 108 -1.49 -16.40 14.57
CA ASP A 108 -2.74 -16.93 14.04
C ASP A 108 -3.82 -16.79 15.13
N ALA A 109 -4.93 -16.13 14.78
CA ALA A 109 -6.06 -15.87 15.66
C ALA A 109 -6.88 -17.13 15.97
#